data_AF-A0A1H6C106-F1
#
_entry.id   AF-A0A1H6C106-F1
#
_cell.length_a   1.000
_cell.length_b   1.000
_cell.length_c   1.000
_cell.angle_alpha   90.00
_cell.angle_beta   90.00
_cell.angle_gamma   90.00
#
_symmetry.space_group_name_H-M   'P 1'
#
loop_
_entity.id
_entity.type
_entity.pdbx_description
1 polymer ?
#
loop_
_entity_poly.entity_id
_entity_poly.type
_entity_poly.pdbx_seq_one_letter_code
_entity_poly.pdbx_strand_id
1 'polypeptide(L)'
;MSALSLLGLVRVSGTLVLDPQGKLTILPEGADPRPGDVVIDVLENDEVGDKLRVELIQLDGASQALSIPGPGIDPEQIIAQIESGQDPTQDDDQAPAAGESDGSSPTTTGSIVRDDSQTLAETQFDTAGLDKQGLAPTQSLTLLQLLNQPEDTPPEIGTVLVSLSGPENLTEGTTSGDYTVTLSSPAPVGSIVTLTYTYASASEADIVETKQAIIGLDGTTATFTISPVDDNLAEGDEVFMVSVGDIITPDGNPVFEQLDLSSASQQVTISDENIPGPEDTVTVTLEGPESIVEGDTSTTYTVTLSSAAPIGSVVTLSYTDGTATAGEDYTKTLTAIVGGDGTTATFTIDTLDDDLAEGSENFTVSVSGVEDGEGNAVFEALNLDGASQLTHITDEETPGPEDTVTVTLEGPESIVEGDT
;
A
#
# COMPACT_ATOMS: atom_id res chain seq x y z
N MET A 1 24.59 23.17 35.60
CA MET A 1 23.93 22.27 34.64
C MET A 1 22.71 21.72 35.35
N SER A 2 21.54 21.83 34.74
CA SER A 2 20.27 21.42 35.33
C SER A 2 20.22 19.89 35.47
N ALA A 3 19.63 19.38 36.54
CA ALA A 3 19.35 17.95 36.73
C ALA A 3 18.55 17.35 35.54
N LEU A 4 17.79 18.19 34.83
CA LEU A 4 17.09 17.83 33.59
C LEU A 4 18.00 17.29 32.47
N SER A 5 19.29 17.64 32.43
CA SER A 5 20.17 17.25 31.31
C SER A 5 20.75 15.83 31.45
N LEU A 6 20.62 15.18 32.62
CA LEU A 6 21.28 13.91 32.89
C LEU A 6 20.32 12.70 32.86
N LEU A 7 19.01 12.90 33.00
CA LEU A 7 18.01 11.83 32.88
C LEU A 7 17.60 11.56 31.42
N GLY A 8 17.70 12.56 30.53
CA GLY A 8 17.30 12.43 29.12
C GLY A 8 18.35 11.76 28.21
N LEU A 9 19.48 11.34 28.77
CA LEU A 9 20.57 10.76 27.99
C LEU A 9 21.40 9.85 28.90
N VAL A 10 21.62 8.63 28.43
CA VAL A 10 22.72 7.72 28.79
C VAL A 10 22.34 6.61 29.78
N ARG A 11 22.44 5.36 29.29
CA ARG A 11 22.92 4.23 30.09
C ARG A 11 24.23 4.66 30.78
N VAL A 12 24.15 5.23 31.98
CA VAL A 12 25.35 5.70 32.69
C VAL A 12 26.05 4.48 33.26
N SER A 13 27.00 3.91 32.50
CA SER A 13 28.07 3.10 33.08
C SER A 13 29.01 4.03 33.84
N GLY A 14 28.73 4.29 35.12
CA GLY A 14 29.57 5.15 35.97
C GLY A 14 28.89 5.52 37.30
N THR A 15 29.68 5.73 38.35
CA THR A 15 29.20 6.07 39.69
C THR A 15 28.66 7.50 39.75
N LEU A 16 27.43 7.69 40.24
CA LEU A 16 26.80 9.00 40.38
C LEU A 16 27.13 9.62 41.75
N VAL A 17 27.47 10.90 41.79
CA VAL A 17 27.88 11.60 43.02
C VAL A 17 27.14 12.93 43.16
N LEU A 18 26.54 13.14 44.33
CA LEU A 18 25.98 14.41 44.78
C LEU A 18 26.93 15.10 45.76
N ASP A 19 27.49 16.23 45.36
CA ASP A 19 28.47 16.95 46.19
C ASP A 19 27.83 17.70 47.38
N PRO A 20 28.62 18.18 48.38
CA PRO A 20 28.10 18.91 49.53
C PRO A 20 27.37 20.22 49.18
N GLN A 21 27.54 20.72 47.95
CA GLN A 21 26.87 21.91 47.45
C GLN A 21 25.54 21.58 46.75
N GLY A 22 25.16 20.30 46.67
CA GLY A 22 23.92 19.82 46.06
C GLY A 22 24.00 19.68 44.54
N LYS A 23 25.20 19.64 43.94
CA LYS A 23 25.38 19.43 42.51
C LYS A 23 25.60 17.94 42.22
N LEU A 24 24.75 17.38 41.36
CA LEU A 24 24.85 16.02 40.85
C LEU A 24 25.86 15.94 39.69
N THR A 25 26.79 14.99 39.76
CA THR A 25 27.83 14.75 38.74
C THR A 25 28.14 13.27 38.60
N ILE A 26 28.62 12.85 37.43
CA ILE A 26 29.17 11.50 37.24
C ILE A 26 30.63 11.52 37.66
N LEU A 27 31.02 10.59 38.52
CA LEU A 27 32.40 10.41 38.95
C LEU A 27 33.19 9.75 37.80
N PRO A 28 34.32 10.33 37.37
CA PRO A 28 35.17 9.71 36.36
C PRO A 28 35.63 8.32 36.81
N GLU A 29 35.72 7.37 35.87
CA GLU A 29 36.14 6.00 36.15
C GLU A 29 37.51 5.97 36.86
N GLY A 30 37.55 5.38 38.06
CA GLY A 30 38.75 5.27 38.89
C GLY A 30 39.09 6.49 39.77
N ALA A 31 38.25 7.52 39.83
CA ALA A 31 38.39 8.61 40.79
C ALA A 31 37.73 8.25 42.14
N ASP A 32 38.36 8.62 43.26
CA ASP A 32 37.77 8.44 44.59
C ASP A 32 36.78 9.57 44.92
N PRO A 33 35.63 9.29 45.54
CA PRO A 33 34.68 10.30 45.99
C PRO A 33 35.29 11.12 47.15
N ARG A 34 34.93 12.41 47.24
CA ARG A 34 35.51 13.32 48.23
C ARG A 34 34.73 13.27 49.55
N PRO A 35 35.34 13.61 50.68
CA PRO A 35 34.61 13.78 51.94
C PRO A 35 33.42 14.73 51.80
N GLY A 36 32.24 14.27 52.19
CA GLY A 36 30.94 14.94 52.08
C GLY A 36 30.16 14.66 50.78
N ASP A 37 30.74 13.93 49.83
CA ASP A 37 30.03 13.46 48.63
C ASP A 37 29.05 12.32 49.02
N VAL A 38 27.84 12.32 48.44
CA VAL A 38 26.89 11.21 48.50
C VAL A 38 27.00 10.41 47.21
N VAL A 39 27.40 9.15 47.33
CA VAL A 39 27.58 8.21 46.23
C VAL A 39 26.29 7.42 46.03
N ILE A 40 25.79 7.42 44.80
CA ILE A 40 24.61 6.67 44.39
C ILE A 40 25.09 5.63 43.37
N ASP A 41 25.15 4.38 43.80
CA ASP A 41 25.64 3.28 42.96
C ASP A 41 24.46 2.64 42.22
N VAL A 42 24.45 2.81 40.90
CA VAL A 42 23.49 2.16 40.01
C VAL A 42 24.15 0.87 39.53
N LEU A 43 23.83 -0.25 40.17
CA LEU A 43 24.41 -1.55 39.82
C LEU A 43 24.04 -1.90 38.38
N GLU A 44 25.05 -2.17 37.54
CA GLU A 44 24.82 -2.61 36.16
C GLU A 44 23.99 -3.91 36.13
N ASN A 45 22.94 -3.91 35.30
CA ASN A 45 22.08 -5.04 34.92
C ASN A 45 20.89 -5.46 35.82
N ASP A 46 20.45 -4.64 36.77
CA ASP A 46 19.15 -4.84 37.43
C ASP A 46 18.18 -3.70 37.08
N GLU A 47 16.87 -4.00 36.92
CA GLU A 47 15.83 -2.98 36.75
C GLU A 47 15.92 -1.96 37.89
N VAL A 48 15.92 -0.66 37.53
CA VAL A 48 15.91 0.44 38.50
C VAL A 48 14.58 0.36 39.25
N GLY A 49 14.60 -0.19 40.47
CA GLY A 49 13.39 -0.36 41.26
C GLY A 49 13.62 -0.90 42.66
N ASP A 50 14.58 -1.82 42.89
CA ASP A 50 14.60 -2.55 44.17
C ASP A 50 15.87 -2.44 45.02
N LYS A 51 17.02 -1.96 44.52
CA LYS A 51 18.26 -1.86 45.34
C LYS A 51 19.17 -0.69 44.94
N LEU A 52 18.70 0.55 45.14
CA LEU A 52 19.59 1.70 45.17
C LEU A 52 20.52 1.59 46.39
N ARG A 53 21.83 1.58 46.18
CA ARG A 53 22.81 1.70 47.26
C ARG A 53 23.27 3.15 47.33
N VAL A 54 23.01 3.79 48.47
CA VAL A 54 23.44 5.16 48.73
C VAL A 54 24.43 5.14 49.88
N GLU A 55 25.61 5.71 49.64
CA GLU A 55 26.66 5.83 50.65
C GLU A 55 27.06 7.29 50.82
N LEU A 56 27.12 7.77 52.05
CA LEU A 56 27.72 9.06 52.36
C LEU A 56 29.21 8.85 52.67
N ILE A 57 30.08 9.60 52.01
CA ILE A 57 31.49 9.69 52.39
C ILE A 57 31.60 10.69 53.54
N GLN A 58 31.89 10.20 54.74
CA GLN A 58 32.04 11.04 55.93
C GLN A 58 33.27 11.96 55.81
N LEU A 59 33.31 12.99 56.64
CA LEU A 59 34.39 14.00 56.64
C LEU A 59 35.78 13.42 56.95
N ASP A 60 35.85 12.23 57.54
CA ASP A 60 37.07 11.47 57.81
C ASP A 60 37.45 10.50 56.67
N GLY A 61 36.65 10.44 55.60
CA GLY A 61 36.84 9.58 54.44
C GLY A 61 36.22 8.18 54.56
N ALA A 62 35.51 7.87 55.66
CA ALA A 62 34.81 6.59 55.80
C ALA A 62 33.47 6.59 55.05
N SER A 63 33.12 5.49 54.38
CA SER A 63 31.80 5.31 53.79
C SER A 63 30.78 4.89 54.85
N GLN A 64 29.63 5.56 54.88
CA GLN A 64 28.47 5.19 55.66
C GLN A 64 27.32 4.84 54.70
N ALA A 65 26.87 3.59 54.73
CA ALA A 65 25.65 3.20 54.02
C ALA A 65 24.44 3.92 54.62
N LEU A 66 23.68 4.60 53.76
CA LEU A 66 22.40 5.21 54.11
C LEU A 66 21.31 4.18 53.83
N SER A 67 20.63 3.75 54.88
CA SER A 67 19.46 2.87 54.75
C SER A 67 18.32 3.66 54.11
N ILE A 68 17.92 3.25 52.91
CA ILE A 68 16.66 3.69 52.31
C ILE A 68 15.55 2.90 53.02
N PRO A 69 14.48 3.57 53.50
CA PRO A 69 13.34 2.86 54.10
C PRO A 69 12.82 1.78 53.14
N GLY A 70 12.50 0.60 53.69
CA GLY A 70 11.91 -0.48 52.89
C GLY A 70 10.51 -0.12 52.35
N PRO A 71 9.92 -0.94 51.46
CA PRO A 71 8.69 -0.65 50.71
C PRO A 71 7.41 -0.50 51.55
N GLY A 72 7.50 -0.50 52.89
CA GLY A 72 6.37 -0.26 53.80
C GLY A 72 6.30 1.17 54.37
N ILE A 73 7.35 1.98 54.17
CA ILE A 73 7.40 3.36 54.66
C ILE A 73 7.04 4.29 53.49
N ASP A 74 5.91 4.99 53.61
CA ASP A 74 5.44 5.97 52.62
C ASP A 74 5.91 7.38 53.04
N PRO A 75 6.90 7.96 52.35
CA PRO A 75 7.44 9.27 52.70
C PRO A 75 6.40 10.39 52.60
N GLU A 76 5.42 10.26 51.71
CA GLU A 76 4.37 11.27 51.51
C GLU A 76 3.39 11.29 52.70
N GLN A 77 3.08 10.12 53.25
CA GLN A 77 2.25 10.02 54.46
C GLN A 77 2.97 10.55 55.71
N ILE A 78 4.26 10.29 55.87
CA ILE A 78 5.05 10.85 56.97
C ILE A 78 5.07 12.39 56.89
N ILE A 79 5.26 12.94 55.69
CA ILE A 79 5.24 14.39 55.48
C ILE A 79 3.84 14.97 55.79
N ALA A 80 2.77 14.32 55.34
CA ALA A 80 1.40 14.75 55.61
C ALA A 80 1.02 14.68 57.10
N GLN A 81 1.52 13.68 57.84
CA GLN A 81 1.34 13.58 59.30
C GLN A 81 2.04 14.75 60.01
N ILE A 82 3.27 15.11 59.60
CA ILE A 82 4.00 16.26 60.15
C ILE A 82 3.25 17.58 59.86
N GLU A 83 2.78 17.78 58.62
CA GLU A 83 2.05 19.00 58.24
C GLU A 83 0.71 19.16 58.97
N SER A 84 0.08 18.04 59.32
CA SER A 84 -1.15 18.02 60.13
C SER A 84 -0.91 18.04 61.64
N GLY A 85 0.34 18.12 62.08
CA GLY A 85 0.74 18.19 63.49
C GLY A 85 0.61 16.86 64.25
N GLN A 86 0.53 15.74 63.53
CA GLN A 86 0.55 14.39 64.09
C GLN A 86 2.01 13.91 64.23
N ASP A 87 2.28 13.10 65.26
CA ASP A 87 3.61 12.53 65.50
C ASP A 87 3.76 11.23 64.68
N PRO A 88 4.65 11.17 63.67
CA PRO A 88 4.80 10.00 62.81
C PRO A 88 5.31 8.75 63.54
N THR A 89 5.81 8.91 64.77
CA THR A 89 6.25 7.78 65.60
C THR A 89 5.10 7.06 66.31
N GLN A 90 3.87 7.57 66.21
CA GLN A 90 2.66 6.95 66.80
C GLN A 90 1.94 5.99 65.85
N ASP A 91 2.36 5.94 64.59
CA ASP A 91 1.87 5.01 63.59
C ASP A 91 2.87 3.85 63.46
N ASP A 92 2.58 2.70 64.07
CA ASP A 92 3.52 1.57 64.14
C ASP A 92 3.97 1.08 62.75
N ASP A 93 3.18 1.31 61.69
CA ASP A 93 3.48 0.91 60.32
C ASP A 93 4.35 1.95 59.57
N GLN A 94 4.37 3.20 60.04
CA GLN A 94 5.14 4.32 59.45
C GLN A 94 6.23 4.87 60.38
N ALA A 95 6.36 4.32 61.58
CA ALA A 95 7.32 4.74 62.58
C ALA A 95 8.76 4.47 62.08
N PRO A 96 9.63 5.49 62.02
CA PRO A 96 11.05 5.23 61.86
C PRO A 96 11.51 4.38 63.06
N ALA A 97 12.39 3.40 62.85
CA ALA A 97 12.83 2.35 63.80
C ALA A 97 13.58 2.85 65.07
N ALA A 98 13.07 3.90 65.71
CA ALA A 98 13.57 4.48 66.93
C ALA A 98 13.04 3.69 68.13
N GLY A 99 13.80 2.69 68.58
CA GLY A 99 13.48 1.88 69.76
C GLY A 99 13.82 0.40 69.64
N GLU A 100 14.15 -0.08 68.43
CA GLU A 100 14.71 -1.41 68.21
C GLU A 100 16.23 -1.42 68.49
N SER A 101 16.84 -2.61 68.52
CA SER A 101 18.25 -2.79 68.91
C SER A 101 19.25 -1.99 68.07
N ASP A 102 18.87 -1.56 66.87
CA ASP A 102 19.70 -0.78 65.95
C ASP A 102 19.31 0.72 65.90
N GLY A 103 18.42 1.19 66.78
CA GLY A 103 18.01 2.59 66.89
C GLY A 103 18.90 3.40 67.85
N SER A 104 19.19 4.66 67.51
CA SER A 104 20.05 5.57 68.30
C SER A 104 19.45 6.09 69.62
N SER A 105 18.35 5.52 70.12
CA SER A 105 17.63 5.98 71.32
C SER A 105 17.76 4.99 72.50
N PRO A 106 17.97 5.46 73.75
CA PRO A 106 18.12 4.57 74.92
C PRO A 106 16.81 3.84 75.25
N THR A 107 16.83 2.50 75.30
CA THR A 107 15.64 1.64 75.48
C THR A 107 15.16 1.52 76.93
N THR A 108 15.64 2.34 77.87
CA THR A 108 15.20 2.25 79.27
C THR A 108 15.29 3.59 80.01
N THR A 109 14.18 4.32 80.07
CA THR A 109 13.98 5.36 81.10
C THR A 109 12.61 5.19 81.76
N GLY A 110 12.60 5.14 83.10
CA GLY A 110 11.41 4.90 83.91
C GLY A 110 10.40 6.06 83.88
N SER A 111 9.12 5.72 84.12
CA SER A 111 7.99 6.66 84.09
C SER A 111 8.03 7.69 85.22
N ILE A 112 7.83 8.96 84.89
CA ILE A 112 7.71 10.08 85.84
C ILE A 112 6.22 10.42 86.04
N VAL A 113 5.77 10.49 87.30
CA VAL A 113 4.42 10.94 87.69
C VAL A 113 4.39 12.47 87.78
N ARG A 114 3.36 13.11 87.21
CA ARG A 114 3.21 14.57 87.09
C ARG A 114 2.19 15.11 88.11
N ASP A 115 2.52 16.21 88.79
CA ASP A 115 1.68 16.88 89.80
C ASP A 115 1.73 18.41 89.64
N ASP A 116 1.39 18.95 88.45
CA ASP A 116 0.86 20.33 88.29
C ASP A 116 0.60 20.73 86.81
N SER A 117 -0.05 21.89 86.66
CA SER A 117 -0.49 22.59 85.44
C SER A 117 0.30 22.30 84.15
N GLN A 118 -0.41 21.78 83.15
CA GLN A 118 0.13 21.48 81.82
C GLN A 118 0.65 22.74 81.14
N THR A 119 1.96 22.83 81.00
CA THR A 119 2.58 23.57 79.88
C THR A 119 2.57 22.58 78.72
N LEU A 120 1.84 22.89 77.64
CA LEU A 120 1.96 22.14 76.39
C LEU A 120 3.45 22.12 76.05
N ALA A 121 4.03 20.92 75.96
CA ALA A 121 5.37 20.78 75.45
C ALA A 121 5.33 21.27 73.99
N GLU A 122 5.92 22.43 73.72
CA GLU A 122 6.41 22.71 72.38
C GLU A 122 7.43 21.61 72.10
N THR A 123 7.05 20.65 71.27
CA THR A 123 8.04 19.82 70.59
C THR A 123 8.83 20.77 69.71
N GLN A 124 9.98 21.21 70.20
CA GLN A 124 11.03 21.68 69.30
C GLN A 124 11.33 20.50 68.39
N PHE A 125 10.73 20.50 67.20
CA PHE A 125 11.20 19.69 66.09
C PHE A 125 12.63 20.15 65.81
N ASP A 126 13.58 19.43 66.40
CA ASP A 126 14.97 19.53 66.01
C ASP A 126 15.10 18.86 64.65
N THR A 127 15.07 19.66 63.57
CA THR A 127 15.27 19.19 62.20
C THR A 127 16.71 18.72 61.95
N ALA A 128 17.56 18.62 62.99
CA ALA A 128 18.85 17.94 62.92
C ALA A 128 18.76 16.43 62.63
N GLY A 129 17.57 15.87 62.35
CA GLY A 129 17.39 14.48 61.91
C GLY A 129 18.19 14.13 60.65
N LEU A 130 18.40 15.08 59.72
CA LEU A 130 19.27 14.90 58.56
C LEU A 130 20.71 15.37 58.80
N ASP A 131 20.93 16.33 59.69
CA ASP A 131 22.27 16.76 60.13
C ASP A 131 23.00 15.63 60.88
N LYS A 132 22.27 14.78 61.62
CA LYS A 132 22.82 13.57 62.27
C LYS A 132 23.23 12.48 61.29
N GLN A 133 22.73 12.52 60.05
CA GLN A 133 23.16 11.63 58.96
C GLN A 133 24.25 12.26 58.10
N GLY A 134 24.72 13.48 58.42
CA GLY A 134 25.83 14.14 57.72
C GLY A 134 25.45 14.78 56.37
N LEU A 135 24.16 14.87 56.03
CA LEU A 135 23.68 15.49 54.79
C LEU A 135 23.47 17.00 54.99
N ALA A 136 23.90 17.79 54.02
CA ALA A 136 23.63 19.22 54.02
C ALA A 136 22.14 19.52 53.71
N PRO A 137 21.57 20.63 54.21
CA PRO A 137 20.16 21.00 53.96
C PRO A 137 19.76 21.11 52.48
N THR A 138 20.71 21.39 51.59
CA THR A 138 20.48 21.45 50.13
C THR A 138 20.43 20.07 49.49
N GLN A 139 21.14 19.09 50.03
CA GLN A 139 21.15 17.71 49.54
C GLN A 139 19.81 17.03 49.83
N SER A 140 19.25 17.24 51.02
CA SER A 140 17.94 16.68 51.40
C SER A 140 16.81 17.22 50.53
N LEU A 141 16.79 18.54 50.27
CA LEU A 141 15.79 19.16 49.39
C LEU A 141 15.85 18.63 47.95
N THR A 142 17.05 18.38 47.43
CA THR A 142 17.24 17.85 46.08
C THR A 142 16.76 16.40 45.98
N LEU A 143 16.98 15.60 47.02
CA LEU A 143 16.55 14.20 47.08
C LEU A 143 15.02 14.08 47.19
N LEU A 144 14.37 14.95 47.98
CA LEU A 144 12.91 15.02 48.06
C LEU A 144 12.27 15.45 46.73
N GLN A 145 12.91 16.35 45.97
CA GLN A 145 12.44 16.74 44.63
C GLN A 145 12.53 15.59 43.62
N LEU A 146 13.48 14.67 43.79
CA LEU A 146 13.63 13.50 42.91
C LEU A 146 12.59 12.41 43.22
N LEU A 147 12.23 12.23 44.50
CA LEU A 147 11.23 11.23 44.92
C LEU A 147 9.79 11.64 44.58
N ASN A 148 9.47 12.94 44.60
CA ASN A 148 8.11 13.44 44.36
C ASN A 148 7.83 13.79 42.88
N GLN A 149 8.54 13.19 41.93
CA GLN A 149 8.18 13.36 40.52
C GLN A 149 7.02 12.41 40.15
N PRO A 150 5.94 12.89 39.51
CA PRO A 150 4.96 11.99 38.92
C PRO A 150 5.66 11.17 37.84
N GLU A 151 5.47 9.84 37.86
CA GLU A 151 5.90 8.91 36.81
C GLU A 151 5.54 9.50 35.43
N ASP A 152 6.55 9.86 34.65
CA ASP A 152 6.37 10.33 33.29
C ASP A 152 5.83 9.15 32.47
N THR A 153 4.61 9.27 31.96
CA THR A 153 4.04 8.27 31.05
C THR A 153 5.04 8.02 29.90
N PRO A 154 5.32 6.76 29.52
CA PRO A 154 6.18 6.48 28.37
C PRO A 154 5.70 7.26 27.15
N PRO A 155 6.59 7.77 26.27
CA PRO A 155 6.17 8.50 25.08
C PRO A 155 5.20 7.62 24.27
N GLU A 156 4.01 8.16 23.96
CA GLU A 156 3.12 7.52 22.99
C GLU A 156 3.90 7.29 21.69
N ILE A 157 3.97 6.05 21.24
CA ILE A 157 4.46 5.73 19.90
C ILE A 157 3.39 6.26 18.93
N GLY A 158 3.60 7.47 18.42
CA GLY A 158 2.66 8.09 17.49
C GLY A 158 2.64 7.34 16.16
N THR A 159 1.51 6.71 15.82
CA THR A 159 1.31 6.14 14.49
C THR A 159 1.27 7.25 13.45
N VAL A 160 2.07 7.12 12.39
CA VAL A 160 2.04 8.08 11.27
C VAL A 160 0.94 7.69 10.29
N LEU A 161 0.01 8.61 10.06
CA LEU A 161 -1.08 8.43 9.12
C LEU A 161 -0.58 8.78 7.72
N VAL A 162 -0.86 7.89 6.77
CA VAL A 162 -0.55 8.10 5.36
C VAL A 162 -1.86 8.17 4.58
N SER A 163 -1.96 9.17 3.71
CA SER A 163 -3.05 9.26 2.73
C SER A 163 -2.50 9.37 1.32
N LEU A 164 -3.25 8.84 0.36
CA LEU A 164 -3.00 8.96 -1.07
C LEU A 164 -4.20 9.66 -1.72
N SER A 165 -3.95 10.64 -2.57
CA SER A 165 -4.99 11.31 -3.35
C SER A 165 -4.47 11.62 -4.75
N GLY A 166 -5.35 11.58 -5.75
CA GLY A 166 -5.02 11.91 -7.13
C GLY A 166 -6.23 11.74 -8.05
N PRO A 167 -6.02 11.74 -9.38
CA PRO A 167 -7.07 11.46 -10.34
C PRO A 167 -7.66 10.05 -10.15
N GLU A 168 -8.99 9.95 -10.24
CA GLU A 168 -9.72 8.67 -10.18
C GLU A 168 -10.05 8.11 -11.56
N ASN A 169 -9.97 8.94 -12.60
CA ASN A 169 -10.25 8.54 -13.97
C ASN A 169 -9.11 9.05 -14.85
N LEU A 170 -8.57 8.16 -15.66
CA LEU A 170 -7.53 8.41 -16.64
C LEU A 170 -8.03 7.99 -18.02
N THR A 171 -7.44 8.58 -19.05
CA THR A 171 -7.70 8.23 -20.44
C THR A 171 -6.40 7.73 -21.05
N GLU A 172 -6.50 6.73 -21.92
CA GLU A 172 -5.38 6.22 -22.71
C GLU A 172 -4.68 7.33 -23.51
N GLY A 173 -3.41 7.10 -23.83
CA GLY A 173 -2.55 8.09 -24.49
C GLY A 173 -2.20 9.35 -23.67
N THR A 174 -2.73 9.49 -22.44
CA THR A 174 -2.48 10.66 -21.60
C THR A 174 -1.46 10.41 -20.49
N THR A 175 -0.89 11.48 -19.94
CA THR A 175 -0.18 11.41 -18.65
C THR A 175 -1.13 11.86 -17.55
N SER A 176 -1.21 11.12 -16.45
CA SER A 176 -2.06 11.49 -15.32
C SER A 176 -1.70 12.86 -14.76
N GLY A 177 -2.67 13.48 -14.08
CA GLY A 177 -2.34 14.49 -13.07
C GLY A 177 -1.50 13.90 -11.93
N ASP A 178 -0.96 14.78 -11.09
CA ASP A 178 -0.14 14.36 -9.94
C ASP A 178 -0.98 13.60 -8.91
N TYR A 179 -0.52 12.40 -8.56
CA TYR A 179 -0.87 11.72 -7.32
C TYR A 179 0.00 12.27 -6.19
N THR A 180 -0.60 12.49 -5.02
CA THR A 180 0.05 13.06 -3.84
C THR A 180 -0.12 12.12 -2.64
N VAL A 181 1.00 11.67 -2.10
CA VAL A 181 1.08 10.99 -0.80
C VAL A 181 1.31 12.03 0.28
N THR A 182 0.52 12.01 1.34
CA THR A 182 0.63 12.94 2.49
C THR A 182 0.88 12.17 3.78
N LEU A 183 1.84 12.64 4.57
CA LEU A 183 2.19 12.09 5.89
C LEU A 183 1.72 13.03 7.01
N SER A 184 1.18 12.47 8.10
CA SER A 184 0.84 13.27 9.28
C SER A 184 2.05 13.74 10.10
N SER A 185 3.23 13.16 9.84
CA SER A 185 4.50 13.51 10.46
C SER A 185 5.62 13.53 9.42
N PRO A 186 6.60 14.45 9.52
CA PRO A 186 7.63 14.60 8.51
C PRO A 186 8.62 13.43 8.49
N ALA A 187 8.93 12.94 7.30
CA ALA A 187 10.06 12.06 7.00
C ALA A 187 11.29 12.89 6.58
N PRO A 188 12.52 12.35 6.70
CA PRO A 188 13.70 12.98 6.12
C PRO A 188 13.52 13.25 4.62
N VAL A 189 13.94 14.42 4.16
CA VAL A 189 13.92 14.79 2.74
C VAL A 189 14.70 13.75 1.92
N GLY A 190 14.11 13.31 0.82
CA GLY A 190 14.70 12.26 -0.02
C GLY A 190 14.36 10.83 0.42
N SER A 191 13.55 10.64 1.46
CA SER A 191 12.93 9.35 1.74
C SER A 191 12.07 8.89 0.55
N ILE A 192 11.93 7.58 0.40
CA ILE A 192 11.28 6.93 -0.74
C ILE A 192 9.95 6.35 -0.26
N VAL A 193 8.88 6.72 -0.95
CA VAL A 193 7.58 6.05 -0.88
C VAL A 193 7.60 4.89 -1.87
N THR A 194 7.38 3.66 -1.43
CA THR A 194 7.21 2.53 -2.34
C THR A 194 5.74 2.39 -2.71
N LEU A 195 5.45 2.19 -3.99
CA LEU A 195 4.09 2.06 -4.51
C LEU A 195 3.85 0.63 -4.99
N THR A 196 2.64 0.15 -4.77
CA THR A 196 2.17 -1.17 -5.18
C THR A 196 0.87 -1.05 -5.96
N TYR A 197 0.70 -1.88 -6.97
CA TYR A 197 -0.47 -1.89 -7.83
C TYR A 197 -1.17 -3.24 -7.75
N THR A 198 -2.49 -3.22 -7.82
CA THR A 198 -3.31 -4.41 -8.01
C THR A 198 -4.36 -4.12 -9.06
N TYR A 199 -4.57 -5.09 -9.94
CA TYR A 199 -5.45 -4.93 -11.09
C TYR A 199 -6.75 -5.70 -10.90
N ALA A 200 -7.88 -5.06 -11.24
CA ALA A 200 -9.20 -5.68 -11.15
C ALA A 200 -9.70 -6.14 -12.53
N SER A 201 -9.87 -5.21 -13.46
CA SER A 201 -10.10 -5.50 -14.89
C SER A 201 -8.91 -5.12 -15.77
N ALA A 202 -8.17 -4.08 -15.38
CA ALA A 202 -6.90 -3.68 -16.00
C ALA A 202 -5.81 -4.78 -15.88
N SER A 203 -4.62 -4.48 -16.39
CA SER A 203 -3.43 -5.31 -16.45
C SER A 203 -2.13 -4.49 -16.38
N GLU A 204 -0.97 -5.17 -16.38
CA GLU A 204 0.33 -4.50 -16.46
C GLU A 204 0.61 -3.91 -17.85
N ALA A 205 -0.20 -4.23 -18.87
CA ALA A 205 -0.03 -3.71 -20.23
C ALA A 205 -0.61 -2.30 -20.39
N ASP A 206 -1.69 -1.97 -19.67
CA ASP A 206 -2.46 -0.74 -19.84
C ASP A 206 -1.93 0.45 -19.02
N ILE A 207 -0.92 0.23 -18.15
CA ILE A 207 -0.21 1.34 -17.48
C ILE A 207 1.30 1.16 -17.42
N VAL A 208 2.01 2.27 -17.49
CA VAL A 208 3.39 2.39 -17.02
C VAL A 208 3.39 2.78 -15.55
N GLU A 209 3.67 1.80 -14.69
CA GLU A 209 3.72 1.97 -13.23
C GLU A 209 4.87 2.90 -12.78
N THR A 210 4.57 3.80 -11.84
CA THR A 210 5.60 4.46 -11.03
C THR A 210 5.75 3.71 -9.71
N LYS A 211 6.87 3.01 -9.53
CA LYS A 211 7.08 2.15 -8.35
C LYS A 211 7.54 2.91 -7.10
N GLN A 212 8.03 4.14 -7.27
CA GLN A 212 8.60 4.93 -6.19
C GLN A 212 8.31 6.42 -6.38
N ALA A 213 8.02 7.10 -5.27
CA ALA A 213 7.93 8.56 -5.20
C ALA A 213 8.88 9.08 -4.11
N ILE A 214 9.36 10.31 -4.25
CA ILE A 214 10.34 10.89 -3.32
C ILE A 214 9.66 11.92 -2.43
N ILE A 215 9.88 11.81 -1.12
CA ILE A 215 9.45 12.81 -0.14
C ILE A 215 10.20 14.13 -0.42
N GLY A 216 9.41 15.17 -0.67
CA GLY A 216 9.84 16.50 -1.02
C GLY A 216 10.48 17.27 0.14
N LEU A 217 10.76 18.54 -0.12
CA LEU A 217 11.45 19.42 0.83
C LEU A 217 10.63 19.75 2.08
N ASP A 218 9.30 19.59 2.02
CA ASP A 218 8.41 19.79 3.16
C ASP A 218 8.47 18.63 4.17
N GLY A 219 9.07 17.49 3.78
CA GLY A 219 9.16 16.28 4.58
C GLY A 219 7.84 15.51 4.68
N THR A 220 6.73 16.03 4.15
CA THR A 220 5.38 15.49 4.38
C THR A 220 4.67 15.06 3.11
N THR A 221 5.15 15.47 1.93
CA THR A 221 4.51 15.11 0.67
C THR A 221 5.48 14.44 -0.30
N ALA A 222 4.97 13.50 -1.08
CA ALA A 222 5.61 12.98 -2.28
C ALA A 222 4.60 12.99 -3.42
N THR A 223 5.04 13.39 -4.62
CA THR A 223 4.20 13.37 -5.81
C THR A 223 4.75 12.41 -6.86
N PHE A 224 3.86 11.84 -7.65
CA PHE A 224 4.18 10.98 -8.78
C PHE A 224 3.06 11.00 -9.82
N THR A 225 3.34 10.51 -11.02
CA THR A 225 2.36 10.35 -12.10
C THR A 225 2.26 8.88 -12.48
N ILE A 226 1.15 8.51 -13.10
CA ILE A 226 0.91 7.23 -13.75
C ILE A 226 0.61 7.56 -15.21
N SER A 227 1.13 6.76 -16.14
CA SER A 227 0.85 6.93 -17.56
C SER A 227 0.07 5.71 -18.05
N PRO A 228 -1.24 5.84 -18.33
CA PRO A 228 -1.95 4.91 -19.20
C PRO A 228 -1.16 4.67 -20.47
N VAL A 229 -1.16 3.43 -20.92
CA VAL A 229 -0.64 3.05 -22.23
C VAL A 229 -1.70 3.39 -23.27
N ASP A 230 -1.23 3.59 -24.50
CA ASP A 230 -2.00 3.95 -25.67
C ASP A 230 -1.89 2.76 -26.61
N ASP A 231 -3.00 2.10 -26.90
CA ASP A 231 -3.02 1.01 -27.87
C ASP A 231 -4.27 1.03 -28.74
N ASN A 232 -4.48 -0.02 -29.55
CA ASN A 232 -5.54 -0.01 -30.56
C ASN A 232 -6.76 -0.86 -30.17
N LEU A 233 -6.76 -1.45 -28.99
CA LEU A 233 -7.82 -2.32 -28.51
C LEU A 233 -8.92 -1.48 -27.87
N ALA A 234 -10.16 -1.84 -28.18
CA ALA A 234 -11.32 -1.26 -27.51
C ALA A 234 -11.66 -2.12 -26.29
N GLU A 235 -11.11 -1.76 -25.12
CA GLU A 235 -11.23 -2.56 -23.89
C GLU A 235 -12.30 -1.97 -22.94
N GLY A 236 -12.70 -0.71 -23.16
CA GLY A 236 -13.68 -0.01 -22.35
C GLY A 236 -13.14 0.39 -20.98
N ASP A 237 -14.02 0.54 -19.99
CA ASP A 237 -13.60 1.01 -18.66
C ASP A 237 -12.87 -0.11 -17.88
N GLU A 238 -11.58 0.10 -17.64
CA GLU A 238 -10.73 -0.79 -16.87
C GLU A 238 -10.34 -0.22 -15.51
N VAL A 239 -10.09 -1.07 -14.51
CA VAL A 239 -9.89 -0.62 -13.13
C VAL A 239 -8.65 -1.24 -12.50
N PHE A 240 -7.82 -0.39 -11.91
CA PHE A 240 -6.71 -0.76 -11.03
C PHE A 240 -6.76 -0.01 -9.69
N MET A 241 -5.91 -0.43 -8.76
CA MET A 241 -5.73 0.18 -7.45
C MET A 241 -4.23 0.44 -7.24
N VAL A 242 -3.88 1.68 -6.92
CA VAL A 242 -2.53 2.06 -6.46
C VAL A 242 -2.54 2.24 -4.95
N SER A 243 -1.52 1.74 -4.27
CA SER A 243 -1.38 1.83 -2.81
C SER A 243 0.05 2.16 -2.41
N VAL A 244 0.20 2.84 -1.28
CA VAL A 244 1.49 2.99 -0.62
C VAL A 244 1.84 1.70 0.12
N GLY A 245 3.03 1.16 -0.15
CA GLY A 245 3.57 -0.01 0.54
C GLY A 245 4.33 0.34 1.82
N ASP A 246 5.31 1.23 1.74
CA ASP A 246 6.19 1.60 2.84
C ASP A 246 6.86 2.98 2.59
N ILE A 247 7.44 3.56 3.64
CA ILE A 247 8.26 4.76 3.59
C ILE A 247 9.66 4.41 4.10
N ILE A 248 10.61 4.35 3.18
CA ILE A 248 11.98 3.89 3.44
C ILE A 248 13.01 4.98 3.17
N THR A 249 14.15 4.87 3.85
CA THR A 249 15.36 5.63 3.51
C THR A 249 15.94 5.14 2.18
N PRO A 250 16.82 5.93 1.51
CA PRO A 250 17.52 5.47 0.31
C PRO A 250 18.34 4.19 0.49
N ASP A 251 18.75 3.90 1.73
CA ASP A 251 19.47 2.67 2.09
C ASP A 251 18.53 1.47 2.39
N GLY A 252 17.21 1.65 2.25
CA GLY A 252 16.21 0.59 2.37
C GLY A 252 15.68 0.34 3.79
N ASN A 253 16.04 1.17 4.78
CA ASN A 253 15.54 1.03 6.15
C ASN A 253 14.21 1.78 6.34
N PRO A 254 13.23 1.25 7.09
CA PRO A 254 11.98 1.95 7.38
C PRO A 254 12.25 3.27 8.11
N VAL A 255 11.50 4.31 7.74
CA VAL A 255 11.63 5.65 8.33
C VAL A 255 10.87 5.77 9.65
N PHE A 256 9.74 5.08 9.76
CA PHE A 256 8.84 5.14 10.90
C PHE A 256 8.67 3.77 11.55
N GLU A 257 8.48 3.74 12.86
CA GLU A 257 8.22 2.50 13.60
C GLU A 257 6.82 1.94 13.32
N GLN A 258 5.85 2.81 12.99
CA GLN A 258 4.49 2.41 12.67
C GLN A 258 3.82 3.35 11.66
N LEU A 259 3.23 2.75 10.63
CA LEU A 259 2.44 3.41 9.60
C LEU A 259 0.99 2.94 9.66
N ASP A 260 0.06 3.88 9.48
CA ASP A 260 -1.33 3.58 9.13
C ASP A 260 -1.55 3.90 7.65
N LEU A 261 -1.73 2.84 6.86
CA LEU A 261 -1.91 2.87 5.41
C LEU A 261 -3.39 2.72 5.00
N SER A 262 -4.32 2.72 5.96
CA SER A 262 -5.75 2.46 5.71
C SER A 262 -6.40 3.45 4.74
N SER A 263 -5.82 4.64 4.58
CA SER A 263 -6.26 5.69 3.64
C SER A 263 -5.24 5.95 2.52
N ALA A 264 -4.24 5.07 2.36
CA ALA A 264 -3.12 5.24 1.43
C ALA A 264 -3.28 4.44 0.14
N SER A 265 -4.52 4.27 -0.33
CA SER A 265 -4.88 3.55 -1.55
C SER A 265 -5.92 4.32 -2.36
N GLN A 266 -5.82 4.27 -3.68
CA GLN A 266 -6.75 4.93 -4.61
C GLN A 266 -7.12 3.96 -5.73
N GLN A 267 -8.44 3.79 -5.94
CA GLN A 267 -8.97 3.12 -7.12
C GLN A 267 -8.95 4.09 -8.28
N VAL A 268 -8.53 3.62 -9.45
CA VAL A 268 -8.43 4.40 -10.67
C VAL A 268 -9.07 3.61 -11.81
N THR A 269 -9.92 4.28 -12.58
CA THR A 269 -10.49 3.78 -13.82
C THR A 269 -9.72 4.36 -15.00
N ILE A 270 -9.39 3.52 -15.98
CA ILE A 270 -8.83 3.89 -17.29
C ILE A 270 -9.95 3.69 -18.31
N SER A 271 -10.00 4.55 -19.32
CA SER A 271 -10.91 4.43 -20.45
C SER A 271 -10.19 4.76 -21.74
N ASP A 272 -10.55 4.10 -22.83
CA ASP A 272 -10.18 4.49 -24.20
C ASP A 272 -10.43 5.98 -24.44
N GLU A 273 -9.65 6.62 -25.31
CA GLU A 273 -9.97 7.98 -25.71
C GLU A 273 -11.25 8.06 -26.54
N ASN A 274 -11.94 9.19 -26.41
CA ASN A 274 -13.19 9.39 -27.13
C ASN A 274 -12.98 9.58 -28.65
N ILE A 275 -11.75 9.83 -29.11
CA ILE A 275 -11.43 10.03 -30.52
C ILE A 275 -10.11 9.31 -30.81
N PRO A 276 -10.17 8.11 -31.43
CA PRO A 276 -8.98 7.34 -31.75
C PRO A 276 -8.03 8.14 -32.65
N GLY A 277 -6.75 8.06 -32.32
CA GLY A 277 -5.64 8.54 -33.12
C GLY A 277 -5.33 7.65 -34.33
N PRO A 278 -4.34 8.05 -35.15
CA PRO A 278 -3.86 7.21 -36.25
C PRO A 278 -3.11 5.96 -35.77
N GLU A 279 -2.57 5.97 -34.56
CA GLU A 279 -1.95 4.83 -33.88
C GLU A 279 -2.94 3.71 -33.56
N ASP A 280 -4.22 4.06 -33.36
CA ASP A 280 -5.27 3.14 -32.90
C ASP A 280 -6.05 2.52 -34.07
N THR A 281 -5.65 2.88 -35.31
CA THR A 281 -6.27 2.39 -36.53
C THR A 281 -5.63 1.10 -37.03
N VAL A 282 -6.38 0.00 -36.96
CA VAL A 282 -5.97 -1.27 -37.55
C VAL A 282 -6.38 -1.35 -39.02
N THR A 283 -5.41 -1.61 -39.90
CA THR A 283 -5.67 -1.82 -41.33
C THR A 283 -6.07 -3.26 -41.59
N VAL A 284 -7.20 -3.43 -42.29
CA VAL A 284 -7.73 -4.71 -42.70
C VAL A 284 -7.58 -4.85 -44.21
N THR A 285 -7.09 -6.01 -44.65
CA THR A 285 -7.02 -6.38 -46.06
C THR A 285 -7.71 -7.72 -46.29
N LEU A 286 -8.32 -7.89 -47.46
CA LEU A 286 -8.98 -9.12 -47.86
C LEU A 286 -8.44 -9.54 -49.23
N GLU A 287 -7.87 -10.74 -49.30
CA GLU A 287 -7.40 -11.37 -50.54
C GLU A 287 -8.17 -12.67 -50.77
N GLY A 288 -8.50 -12.97 -52.02
CA GLY A 288 -9.18 -14.21 -52.40
C GLY A 288 -9.02 -14.53 -53.87
N PRO A 289 -9.65 -15.61 -54.36
CA PRO A 289 -9.64 -15.94 -55.78
C PRO A 289 -10.29 -14.85 -56.64
N GLU A 290 -9.76 -14.63 -57.84
CA GLU A 290 -10.38 -13.76 -58.85
C GLU A 290 -11.59 -14.42 -59.52
N SER A 291 -11.59 -15.75 -59.60
CA SER A 291 -12.64 -16.57 -60.23
C SER A 291 -12.82 -17.91 -59.53
N ILE A 292 -14.05 -18.40 -59.48
CA ILE A 292 -14.46 -19.72 -58.98
C ILE A 292 -15.27 -20.38 -60.10
N VAL A 293 -15.07 -21.68 -60.32
CA VAL A 293 -15.91 -22.42 -61.27
C VAL A 293 -17.23 -22.74 -60.58
N GLU A 294 -18.32 -22.68 -61.32
CA GLU A 294 -19.64 -23.05 -60.84
C GLU A 294 -19.65 -24.46 -60.22
N GLY A 295 -20.44 -24.65 -59.15
CA GLY A 295 -20.45 -25.88 -58.36
C GLY A 295 -19.21 -26.18 -57.49
N ASP A 296 -18.10 -25.43 -57.64
CA ASP A 296 -16.91 -25.62 -56.82
C ASP A 296 -16.95 -24.82 -55.50
N THR A 297 -16.22 -25.32 -54.50
CA THR A 297 -15.80 -24.50 -53.36
C THR A 297 -14.59 -23.66 -53.76
N SER A 298 -14.67 -22.35 -53.53
CA SER A 298 -13.54 -21.43 -53.73
C SER A 298 -12.25 -21.85 -53.03
N THR A 299 -11.11 -21.41 -53.58
CA THR A 299 -9.88 -21.37 -52.78
C THR A 299 -10.01 -20.36 -51.65
N THR A 300 -9.21 -20.53 -50.61
CA THR A 300 -9.29 -19.73 -49.38
C THR A 300 -9.22 -18.23 -49.61
N TYR A 301 -10.20 -17.51 -49.04
CA TYR A 301 -10.11 -16.08 -48.77
C TYR A 301 -9.36 -15.86 -47.46
N THR A 302 -8.50 -14.84 -47.43
CA THR A 302 -7.66 -14.49 -46.29
C THR A 302 -7.87 -13.03 -45.93
N VAL A 303 -8.40 -12.80 -44.73
CA VAL A 303 -8.41 -11.50 -44.08
C VAL A 303 -7.10 -11.36 -43.30
N THR A 304 -6.40 -10.23 -43.47
CA THR A 304 -5.19 -9.90 -42.72
C THR A 304 -5.37 -8.59 -41.96
N LEU A 305 -5.02 -8.61 -40.67
CA LEU A 305 -5.03 -7.47 -39.74
C LEU A 305 -3.59 -6.96 -39.54
N SER A 306 -3.41 -5.64 -39.50
CA SER A 306 -2.09 -5.04 -39.23
C SER A 306 -1.64 -5.16 -37.77
N SER A 307 -2.58 -5.39 -36.86
CA SER A 307 -2.37 -5.61 -35.42
C SER A 307 -3.09 -6.88 -35.00
N ALA A 308 -2.58 -7.53 -33.96
CA ALA A 308 -3.17 -8.76 -33.48
C ALA A 308 -4.49 -8.49 -32.73
N ALA A 309 -5.54 -9.21 -33.08
CA ALA A 309 -6.76 -9.33 -32.28
C ALA A 309 -6.63 -10.50 -31.28
N PRO A 310 -7.40 -10.50 -30.19
CA PRO A 310 -7.58 -11.67 -29.35
C PRO A 310 -7.95 -12.92 -30.17
N ILE A 311 -7.38 -14.06 -29.78
CA ILE A 311 -7.65 -15.32 -30.49
C ILE A 311 -9.13 -15.67 -30.33
N GLY A 312 -9.80 -15.94 -31.46
CA GLY A 312 -11.23 -16.23 -31.47
C GLY A 312 -12.12 -15.02 -31.77
N SER A 313 -11.57 -13.82 -31.95
CA SER A 313 -12.31 -12.68 -32.50
C SER A 313 -12.96 -13.04 -33.84
N VAL A 314 -14.12 -12.45 -34.10
CA VAL A 314 -14.99 -12.72 -35.24
C VAL A 314 -14.85 -11.60 -36.26
N VAL A 315 -14.44 -11.95 -37.47
CA VAL A 315 -14.50 -11.07 -38.63
C VAL A 315 -15.88 -11.20 -39.27
N THR A 316 -16.61 -10.10 -39.36
CA THR A 316 -17.94 -10.06 -40.01
C THR A 316 -17.81 -9.68 -41.47
N LEU A 317 -18.46 -10.47 -42.34
CA LEU A 317 -18.38 -10.35 -43.79
C LEU A 317 -19.69 -9.81 -44.37
N SER A 318 -19.57 -8.92 -45.35
CA SER A 318 -20.66 -8.31 -46.10
C SER A 318 -20.49 -8.56 -47.60
N TYR A 319 -21.61 -8.72 -48.30
CA TYR A 319 -21.64 -9.09 -49.72
C TYR A 319 -22.47 -8.09 -50.51
N THR A 320 -21.97 -7.72 -51.68
CA THR A 320 -22.72 -7.00 -52.71
C THR A 320 -22.83 -7.89 -53.93
N ASP A 321 -24.06 -8.22 -54.28
CA ASP A 321 -24.39 -8.97 -55.50
C ASP A 321 -24.03 -8.10 -56.72
N GLY A 322 -23.43 -8.72 -57.73
CA GLY A 322 -23.11 -8.09 -59.00
C GLY A 322 -24.09 -8.55 -60.06
N THR A 323 -23.62 -9.39 -60.99
CA THR A 323 -24.52 -10.21 -61.79
C THR A 323 -24.87 -11.52 -61.08
N ALA A 324 -23.95 -12.05 -60.27
CA ALA A 324 -24.22 -13.18 -59.40
C ALA A 324 -25.05 -12.74 -58.17
N THR A 325 -26.12 -13.47 -57.91
CA THR A 325 -27.12 -13.36 -56.86
C THR A 325 -26.94 -14.45 -55.81
N ALA A 326 -26.89 -14.06 -54.54
CA ALA A 326 -26.74 -15.03 -53.47
C ALA A 326 -27.98 -15.92 -53.28
N GLY A 327 -27.73 -17.22 -53.11
CA GLY A 327 -28.77 -18.26 -53.01
C GLY A 327 -29.23 -18.79 -54.37
N GLU A 328 -28.84 -18.13 -55.47
CA GLU A 328 -28.96 -18.64 -56.84
C GLU A 328 -27.59 -19.13 -57.29
N ASP A 329 -26.54 -18.30 -57.20
CA ASP A 329 -25.21 -18.63 -57.76
C ASP A 329 -24.15 -18.94 -56.69
N TYR A 330 -24.34 -18.45 -55.46
CA TYR A 330 -23.38 -18.68 -54.37
C TYR A 330 -24.01 -18.62 -52.96
N THR A 331 -23.37 -19.29 -52.00
CA THR A 331 -23.77 -19.27 -50.59
C THR A 331 -22.86 -18.37 -49.76
N LYS A 332 -23.44 -17.41 -49.03
CA LYS A 332 -22.67 -16.46 -48.20
C LYS A 332 -22.07 -17.14 -46.97
N THR A 333 -20.77 -16.96 -46.77
CA THR A 333 -20.13 -17.13 -45.47
C THR A 333 -20.13 -15.80 -44.74
N LEU A 334 -20.85 -15.70 -43.62
CA LEU A 334 -21.08 -14.42 -42.93
C LEU A 334 -19.97 -14.04 -41.93
N THR A 335 -19.20 -15.02 -41.47
CA THR A 335 -18.16 -14.78 -40.48
C THR A 335 -16.92 -15.62 -40.75
N ALA A 336 -15.76 -15.11 -40.34
CA ALA A 336 -14.51 -15.84 -40.24
C ALA A 336 -13.91 -15.63 -38.86
N ILE A 337 -13.13 -16.59 -38.35
CA ILE A 337 -12.54 -16.51 -37.01
C ILE A 337 -11.05 -16.18 -37.13
N VAL A 338 -10.60 -15.22 -36.32
CA VAL A 338 -9.17 -14.90 -36.19
C VAL A 338 -8.44 -16.11 -35.60
N GLY A 339 -7.42 -16.56 -36.32
CA GLY A 339 -6.62 -17.73 -36.03
C GLY A 339 -5.65 -17.53 -34.86
N GLY A 340 -4.83 -18.56 -34.62
CA GLY A 340 -3.88 -18.57 -33.49
C GLY A 340 -2.69 -17.62 -33.65
N ASP A 341 -2.53 -16.98 -34.81
CA ASP A 341 -1.55 -15.91 -35.03
C ASP A 341 -2.07 -14.53 -34.61
N GLY A 342 -3.37 -14.40 -34.33
CA GLY A 342 -4.03 -13.15 -33.96
C GLY A 342 -4.23 -12.19 -35.14
N THR A 343 -3.69 -12.47 -36.32
CA THR A 343 -3.63 -11.52 -37.44
C THR A 343 -4.32 -12.00 -38.70
N THR A 344 -4.67 -13.28 -38.80
CA THR A 344 -5.34 -13.81 -39.99
C THR A 344 -6.66 -14.49 -39.67
N ALA A 345 -7.64 -14.32 -40.55
CA ALA A 345 -8.89 -15.09 -40.54
C ALA A 345 -9.15 -15.61 -41.96
N THR A 346 -9.52 -16.89 -42.07
CA THR A 346 -9.70 -17.54 -43.38
C THR A 346 -11.09 -18.12 -43.53
N PHE A 347 -11.64 -18.07 -44.75
CA PHE A 347 -12.92 -18.68 -45.08
C PHE A 347 -12.98 -19.12 -46.54
N THR A 348 -14.02 -19.87 -46.87
CA THR A 348 -14.37 -20.24 -48.26
C THR A 348 -15.82 -19.84 -48.52
N ILE A 349 -16.11 -19.67 -49.80
CA ILE A 349 -17.44 -19.50 -50.39
C ILE A 349 -17.69 -20.70 -51.30
N ASP A 350 -18.91 -21.25 -51.23
CA ASP A 350 -19.38 -22.28 -52.15
C ASP A 350 -20.21 -21.61 -53.25
N THR A 351 -19.94 -21.96 -54.52
CA THR A 351 -20.83 -21.63 -55.64
C THR A 351 -21.86 -22.74 -55.81
N LEU A 352 -23.02 -22.39 -56.35
CA LEU A 352 -24.07 -23.32 -56.69
C LEU A 352 -23.88 -23.76 -58.14
N ASP A 353 -24.55 -24.83 -58.55
CA ASP A 353 -24.44 -25.44 -59.89
C ASP A 353 -25.86 -25.58 -60.42
N ASP A 354 -26.16 -24.94 -61.54
CA ASP A 354 -27.48 -24.91 -62.15
C ASP A 354 -27.49 -25.20 -63.67
N ASP A 355 -28.68 -25.32 -64.27
CA ASP A 355 -28.83 -25.76 -65.67
C ASP A 355 -28.73 -24.62 -66.71
N LEU A 356 -28.38 -23.40 -66.28
CA LEU A 356 -28.32 -22.20 -67.09
C LEU A 356 -26.88 -21.80 -67.40
N ALA A 357 -26.54 -21.82 -68.70
CA ALA A 357 -25.29 -21.20 -69.15
C ALA A 357 -25.40 -19.66 -69.15
N GLU A 358 -25.05 -19.03 -68.04
CA GLU A 358 -25.17 -17.57 -67.82
C GLU A 358 -23.89 -16.79 -68.17
N GLY A 359 -22.78 -17.51 -68.34
CA GLY A 359 -21.47 -16.94 -68.63
C GLY A 359 -20.76 -16.48 -67.35
N SER A 360 -19.79 -15.56 -67.48
CA SER A 360 -19.06 -15.10 -66.30
C SER A 360 -19.86 -14.07 -65.52
N GLU A 361 -20.10 -14.41 -64.27
CA GLU A 361 -20.79 -13.56 -63.32
C GLU A 361 -19.87 -13.05 -62.22
N ASN A 362 -20.33 -12.14 -61.35
CA ASN A 362 -19.50 -11.61 -60.27
C ASN A 362 -20.29 -11.18 -59.04
N PHE A 363 -19.62 -11.25 -57.89
CA PHE A 363 -20.03 -10.69 -56.61
C PHE A 363 -18.83 -10.05 -55.90
N THR A 364 -19.08 -9.15 -54.96
CA THR A 364 -18.03 -8.57 -54.10
C THR A 364 -18.25 -8.99 -52.65
N VAL A 365 -17.20 -9.54 -52.02
CA VAL A 365 -17.15 -9.77 -50.56
C VAL A 365 -16.28 -8.70 -49.92
N SER A 366 -16.67 -8.26 -48.71
CA SER A 366 -15.99 -7.22 -47.95
C SER A 366 -16.03 -7.54 -46.45
N VAL A 367 -15.05 -7.03 -45.70
CA VAL A 367 -15.10 -7.04 -44.23
C VAL A 367 -15.86 -5.81 -43.76
N SER A 368 -16.78 -5.99 -42.82
CA SER A 368 -17.55 -4.91 -42.21
C SER A 368 -17.19 -4.63 -40.75
N GLY A 369 -16.50 -5.55 -40.08
CA GLY A 369 -16.10 -5.38 -38.68
C GLY A 369 -15.25 -6.53 -38.16
N VAL A 370 -14.61 -6.28 -37.02
CA VAL A 370 -13.90 -7.27 -36.22
C VAL A 370 -14.39 -7.12 -34.78
N GLU A 371 -15.06 -8.14 -34.28
CA GLU A 371 -15.79 -8.13 -33.02
C GLU A 371 -15.33 -9.29 -32.12
N ASP A 372 -15.61 -9.20 -30.82
CA ASP A 372 -15.41 -10.31 -29.88
C ASP A 372 -16.55 -11.35 -29.99
N GLY A 373 -16.56 -12.35 -29.10
CA GLY A 373 -17.61 -13.37 -29.08
C GLY A 373 -18.99 -12.85 -28.66
N GLU A 374 -19.04 -11.65 -28.10
CA GLU A 374 -20.21 -10.98 -27.55
C GLU A 374 -20.75 -9.87 -28.48
N GLY A 375 -20.04 -9.55 -29.57
CA GLY A 375 -20.41 -8.54 -30.56
C GLY A 375 -19.93 -7.13 -30.23
N ASN A 376 -18.95 -6.97 -29.33
CA ASN A 376 -18.29 -5.70 -29.08
C ASN A 376 -17.12 -5.51 -30.07
N ALA A 377 -16.83 -4.26 -30.43
CA ALA A 377 -15.66 -3.98 -31.26
C ALA A 377 -14.38 -4.40 -30.53
N VAL A 378 -13.45 -5.02 -31.25
CA VAL A 378 -12.15 -5.43 -30.70
C VAL A 378 -11.13 -4.30 -30.75
N PHE A 379 -11.23 -3.47 -31.79
CA PHE A 379 -10.31 -2.36 -32.03
C PHE A 379 -11.08 -1.05 -31.98
N GLU A 380 -10.38 0.01 -31.59
CA GLU A 380 -10.92 1.36 -31.55
C GLU A 380 -11.29 1.89 -32.95
N ALA A 381 -10.43 1.62 -33.93
CA ALA A 381 -10.66 2.02 -35.31
C ALA A 381 -10.19 0.96 -36.32
N LEU A 382 -10.97 0.84 -37.41
CA LEU A 382 -10.64 -0.02 -38.55
C LEU A 382 -10.50 0.81 -39.84
N ASN A 383 -9.41 0.58 -40.57
CA ASN A 383 -9.30 0.97 -41.97
C ASN A 383 -9.66 -0.21 -42.88
N LEU A 384 -10.79 -0.09 -43.57
CA LEU A 384 -11.37 -1.13 -44.42
C LEU A 384 -11.16 -0.87 -45.93
N ASP A 385 -10.37 0.13 -46.31
CA ASP A 385 -10.19 0.54 -47.72
C ASP A 385 -9.67 -0.61 -48.61
N GLY A 386 -8.86 -1.52 -48.04
CA GLY A 386 -8.32 -2.70 -48.71
C GLY A 386 -9.06 -4.00 -48.40
N ALA A 387 -10.19 -3.94 -47.69
CA ALA A 387 -10.87 -5.11 -47.15
C ALA A 387 -12.03 -5.61 -48.04
N SER A 388 -11.85 -5.55 -49.37
CA SER A 388 -12.85 -6.04 -50.33
C SER A 388 -12.21 -6.81 -51.49
N GLN A 389 -12.91 -7.84 -51.96
CA GLN A 389 -12.49 -8.70 -53.06
C GLN A 389 -13.66 -8.90 -54.03
N LEU A 390 -13.46 -8.50 -55.29
CA LEU A 390 -14.34 -8.85 -56.42
C LEU A 390 -14.00 -10.26 -56.89
N THR A 391 -15.00 -11.13 -56.97
CA THR A 391 -14.83 -12.51 -57.43
C THR A 391 -15.79 -12.79 -58.57
N HIS A 392 -15.32 -13.56 -59.56
CA HIS A 392 -16.15 -14.03 -60.66
C HIS A 392 -16.58 -15.47 -60.45
N ILE A 393 -17.78 -15.82 -60.91
CA ILE A 393 -18.24 -17.20 -61.06
C ILE A 393 -18.21 -17.51 -62.55
N THR A 394 -17.71 -18.68 -62.93
CA THR A 394 -17.67 -19.12 -64.32
C THR A 394 -18.28 -20.50 -64.43
N ASP A 395 -19.25 -20.63 -65.34
CA ASP A 395 -19.81 -21.89 -65.86
C ASP A 395 -18.72 -22.96 -66.08
N GLU A 396 -19.03 -24.21 -65.75
CA GLU A 396 -18.13 -25.32 -65.85
C GLU A 396 -17.87 -25.74 -67.31
N GLU A 397 -16.63 -26.13 -67.60
CA GLU A 397 -16.24 -26.49 -68.97
C GLU A 397 -16.94 -27.75 -69.50
N THR A 398 -17.61 -28.53 -68.64
CA THR A 398 -18.27 -29.78 -69.02
C THR A 398 -19.56 -29.98 -68.22
N PRO A 399 -20.73 -29.80 -68.87
CA PRO A 399 -22.03 -29.99 -68.25
C PRO A 399 -22.18 -31.38 -67.62
N GLY A 400 -22.67 -31.41 -66.39
CA GLY A 400 -23.01 -32.58 -65.63
C GLY A 400 -24.49 -32.98 -65.73
N PRO A 401 -24.94 -33.89 -64.84
CA PRO A 401 -26.33 -34.36 -64.81
C PRO A 401 -27.35 -33.26 -64.50
N GLU A 402 -26.96 -32.29 -63.69
CA GLU A 402 -27.69 -31.09 -63.30
C GLU A 402 -28.11 -30.24 -64.51
N ASP A 403 -27.25 -30.14 -65.53
CA ASP A 403 -27.50 -29.43 -66.79
C ASP A 403 -28.44 -30.15 -67.77
N THR A 404 -28.89 -31.36 -67.44
CA THR A 404 -29.63 -32.19 -68.38
C THR A 404 -31.13 -31.87 -68.37
N VAL A 405 -31.57 -31.01 -69.29
CA VAL A 405 -33.00 -30.74 -69.50
C VAL A 405 -33.65 -31.83 -70.37
N THR A 406 -34.65 -32.53 -69.83
CA THR A 406 -35.42 -33.52 -70.60
C THR A 406 -36.63 -32.90 -71.29
N VAL A 407 -36.74 -33.08 -72.62
CA VAL A 407 -37.91 -32.67 -73.40
C VAL A 407 -38.79 -33.88 -73.72
N THR A 408 -40.06 -33.83 -73.30
CA THR A 408 -41.08 -34.82 -73.71
C THR A 408 -41.99 -34.23 -74.79
N LEU A 409 -42.00 -34.84 -75.97
CA LEU A 409 -42.95 -34.51 -77.03
C LEU A 409 -44.14 -35.49 -76.96
N GLU A 410 -45.31 -34.99 -76.58
CA GLU A 410 -46.56 -35.75 -76.69
C GLU A 410 -47.26 -35.44 -78.00
N GLY A 411 -47.62 -36.50 -78.72
CA GLY A 411 -48.41 -36.45 -79.95
C GLY A 411 -49.32 -37.66 -80.02
N PRO A 412 -50.35 -37.63 -80.89
CA PRO A 412 -51.21 -38.79 -81.05
C PRO A 412 -50.40 -39.99 -81.57
N GLU A 413 -50.67 -41.19 -81.04
CA GLU A 413 -50.03 -42.44 -81.49
C GLU A 413 -50.26 -42.73 -82.99
N SER A 414 -51.32 -42.15 -83.57
CA SER A 414 -51.61 -42.18 -85.00
C SER A 414 -52.40 -40.94 -85.42
N ILE A 415 -52.14 -40.47 -86.64
CA ILE A 415 -52.91 -39.41 -87.29
C ILE A 415 -53.65 -40.03 -88.49
N VAL A 416 -54.95 -39.72 -88.63
CA VAL A 416 -55.79 -40.18 -89.74
C VAL A 416 -55.72 -39.15 -90.88
N GLU A 417 -55.50 -39.61 -92.11
CA GLU A 417 -55.46 -38.72 -93.28
C GLU A 417 -56.81 -37.99 -93.46
N GLY A 418 -56.79 -36.66 -93.31
CA GLY A 418 -57.94 -35.79 -93.56
C GLY A 418 -58.58 -35.15 -92.32
N ASP A 419 -58.16 -35.52 -91.10
CA ASP A 419 -58.56 -34.82 -89.88
C ASP A 419 -57.60 -33.65 -89.60
N THR A 420 -58.16 -32.45 -89.38
CA THR A 420 -57.43 -31.24 -88.93
C THR A 420 -57.26 -31.20 -87.43
#